data_AF-A0A643BLT1-F1
#
_entry.id   AF-A0A643BLT1-F1
#
_cell.length_a   1.000
_cell.length_b   1.000
_cell.length_c   1.000
_cell.angle_alpha   90.00
_cell.angle_beta   90.00
_cell.angle_gamma   90.00
#
_symmetry.space_group_name_H-M   'P 1'
#
loop_
_entity.id
_entity.type
_entity.pdbx_description
1 polymer ?
#
loop_
_entity_poly.entity_id
_entity_poly.type
_entity_poly.pdbx_seq_one_letter_code
_entity_poly.pdbx_strand_id
1 'polypeptide(L)'
;MMEMTDFTRGKGPLKNTSDVISAAKKTAEAGSRMDKRGRTVADHCPDPACKQDLPAYLQCIALYCHRLNICSKVQAEVQSLGRELVVSGVDSAVSLIQAAKNSMNAVVQTGKASYAASTKYQKTQGMASRNHPAVSWQMKAPEKKPLVKRETQDETQTKIKRASQKKHVNPVQALSEFKAMFSI
;
A
#
# COMPACT_ATOMS: atom_id res chain seq x y z
N MET A 1 6.31 0.14 -6.00
CA MET A 1 5.51 -0.08 -4.77
C MET A 1 5.09 -1.53 -4.56
N MET A 2 4.32 -2.17 -5.46
CA MET A 2 3.90 -3.57 -5.26
C MET A 2 5.09 -4.52 -5.08
N GLU A 3 6.13 -4.38 -5.90
CA GLU A 3 7.38 -5.14 -5.77
C GLU A 3 8.03 -4.99 -4.38
N MET A 4 7.99 -3.78 -3.82
CA MET A 4 8.51 -3.49 -2.48
C MET A 4 7.67 -4.16 -1.38
N THR A 5 6.35 -4.27 -1.53
CA THR A 5 5.49 -4.97 -0.56
C THR A 5 5.54 -6.49 -0.71
N ASP A 6 5.82 -6.99 -1.90
CA ASP A 6 5.99 -8.42 -2.14
C ASP A 6 7.31 -8.95 -1.55
N PHE A 7 8.33 -8.09 -1.47
CA PHE A 7 9.60 -8.40 -0.81
C PHE A 7 9.40 -8.92 0.63
N THR A 8 8.54 -8.28 1.44
CA THR A 8 8.28 -8.75 2.82
C THR A 8 7.49 -10.06 2.88
N ARG A 9 6.97 -10.52 1.74
CA ARG A 9 6.26 -11.80 1.60
C ARG A 9 7.16 -12.88 0.97
N GLY A 10 8.44 -12.57 0.71
CA GLY A 10 9.36 -13.46 0.00
C GLY A 10 8.98 -13.70 -1.47
N LYS A 11 8.22 -12.78 -2.07
CA LYS A 11 7.74 -12.87 -3.46
C LYS A 11 8.29 -11.70 -4.30
N GLY A 12 8.19 -11.85 -5.62
CA GLY A 12 8.52 -10.77 -6.55
C GLY A 12 10.01 -10.71 -6.94
N PRO A 13 10.40 -9.64 -7.66
CA PRO A 13 11.70 -9.55 -8.30
C PRO A 13 12.83 -9.07 -7.38
N LEU A 14 12.50 -8.38 -6.29
CA LEU A 14 13.51 -7.83 -5.36
C LEU A 14 14.10 -8.95 -4.51
N LYS A 15 15.43 -9.08 -4.48
CA LYS A 15 16.13 -10.19 -3.81
C LYS A 15 16.83 -9.75 -2.54
N ASN A 16 17.30 -8.50 -2.50
CA ASN A 16 18.08 -7.97 -1.37
C ASN A 16 17.60 -6.57 -0.99
N THR A 17 18.07 -6.08 0.17
CA THR A 17 17.72 -4.74 0.67
C THR A 17 18.20 -3.61 -0.25
N SER A 18 19.28 -3.81 -1.02
CA SER A 18 19.76 -2.83 -2.01
C SER A 18 18.75 -2.62 -3.14
N ASP A 19 18.10 -3.69 -3.61
CA ASP A 19 17.02 -3.62 -4.59
C ASP A 19 15.84 -2.79 -4.06
N VAL A 20 15.48 -2.97 -2.79
CA VAL A 20 14.42 -2.21 -2.11
C VAL A 20 14.78 -0.72 -2.02
N ILE A 21 16.04 -0.40 -1.69
CA ILE A 21 16.55 0.98 -1.67
C ILE A 21 16.49 1.61 -3.06
N SER A 22 16.89 0.87 -4.10
CA SER A 22 16.82 1.34 -5.50
C SER A 22 15.37 1.59 -5.93
N ALA A 23 14.44 0.68 -5.59
CA ALA A 23 13.03 0.83 -5.86
C ALA A 23 12.40 2.04 -5.11
N ALA A 24 12.84 2.31 -3.88
CA ALA A 24 12.41 3.46 -3.10
C ALA A 24 12.88 4.79 -3.74
N LYS A 25 14.14 4.87 -4.19
CA LYS A 25 14.66 6.03 -4.94
C LYS A 25 13.88 6.26 -6.24
N LYS A 26 13.64 5.21 -7.02
CA LYS A 26 12.80 5.29 -8.23
C LYS A 26 11.37 5.77 -7.94
N THR A 27 10.80 5.37 -6.81
CA THR A 27 9.47 5.82 -6.36
C THR A 27 9.49 7.31 -6.02
N ALA A 28 10.51 7.79 -5.30
CA ALA A 28 10.68 9.21 -4.99
C ALA A 28 10.84 10.06 -6.26
N GLU A 29 11.68 9.61 -7.21
CA GLU A 29 11.86 10.30 -8.50
C GLU A 29 10.56 10.38 -9.32
N ALA A 30 9.80 9.28 -9.37
CA ALA A 30 8.50 9.24 -10.03
C ALA A 30 7.51 10.20 -9.36
N GLY A 31 7.49 10.26 -8.03
CA GLY A 31 6.67 11.22 -7.28
C GLY A 31 7.06 12.66 -7.56
N SER A 32 8.36 12.99 -7.65
CA SER A 32 8.82 14.32 -8.06
C SER A 32 8.41 14.68 -9.50
N ARG A 33 8.40 13.71 -10.44
CA ARG A 33 7.88 13.95 -11.81
C ARG A 33 6.37 14.20 -11.80
N MET A 34 5.63 13.49 -10.95
CA MET A 34 4.20 13.72 -10.79
C MET A 34 3.90 15.09 -10.17
N ASP A 35 4.68 15.55 -9.18
CA ASP A 35 4.55 16.91 -8.62
C ASP A 35 4.65 17.97 -9.73
N LYS A 36 5.69 17.88 -10.59
CA LYS A 36 5.87 18.81 -11.72
C LYS A 36 4.66 18.82 -12.67
N ARG A 37 4.16 17.64 -13.06
CA ARG A 37 2.99 17.53 -13.95
C ARG A 37 1.71 18.04 -13.27
N GLY A 38 1.53 17.73 -12.00
CA GLY A 38 0.37 18.17 -11.22
C GLY A 38 0.33 19.69 -11.04
N ARG A 39 1.48 20.35 -10.87
CA ARG A 39 1.56 21.82 -10.88
C ARG A 39 1.08 22.40 -12.20
N THR A 40 1.51 21.83 -13.33
CA THR A 40 0.98 22.25 -14.64
C THR A 40 -0.54 22.09 -14.73
N VAL A 41 -1.12 21.01 -14.19
CA VAL A 41 -2.58 20.85 -14.14
C VAL A 41 -3.23 21.92 -13.26
N ALA A 42 -2.64 22.23 -12.10
CA ALA A 42 -3.14 23.25 -11.18
C ALA A 42 -3.13 24.66 -11.81
N ASP A 43 -2.09 25.00 -12.57
CA ASP A 43 -1.95 26.31 -13.23
C ASP A 43 -3.06 26.58 -14.25
N HIS A 44 -3.59 25.53 -14.87
CA HIS A 44 -4.67 25.62 -15.86
C HIS A 44 -6.06 25.43 -15.24
N CYS A 45 -6.18 25.14 -13.95
CA CYS A 45 -7.47 24.90 -13.31
C CYS A 45 -8.27 26.22 -13.17
N PRO A 46 -9.48 26.33 -13.76
CA PRO A 46 -10.28 27.55 -13.69
C PRO A 46 -11.10 27.63 -12.40
N ASP A 47 -11.26 26.52 -11.69
CA ASP A 47 -12.05 26.42 -10.45
C ASP A 47 -11.15 26.73 -9.23
N PRO A 48 -11.43 27.82 -8.49
CA PRO A 48 -10.62 28.23 -7.34
C PRO A 48 -10.65 27.23 -6.18
N ALA A 49 -11.75 26.50 -5.99
CA ALA A 49 -11.83 25.48 -4.93
C ALA A 49 -10.86 24.32 -5.23
N CYS A 50 -10.90 23.83 -6.47
CA CYS A 50 -9.98 22.78 -6.92
C CYS A 50 -8.51 23.24 -6.97
N LYS A 51 -8.29 24.55 -7.21
CA LYS A 51 -6.97 25.19 -7.17
C LYS A 51 -6.35 25.25 -5.77
N GLN A 52 -7.12 25.12 -4.69
CA GLN A 52 -6.55 25.09 -3.33
C GLN A 52 -6.15 23.67 -2.90
N ASP A 53 -6.99 22.67 -3.19
CA ASP A 53 -6.76 21.29 -2.76
C ASP A 53 -5.55 20.65 -3.48
N LEU A 54 -5.43 20.84 -4.80
CA LEU A 54 -4.40 20.18 -5.59
C LEU A 54 -2.97 20.60 -5.17
N PRO A 55 -2.64 21.89 -5.01
CA PRO A 55 -1.33 22.31 -4.49
C PRO A 55 -1.00 21.75 -3.11
N ALA A 56 -1.97 21.63 -2.22
CA ALA A 56 -1.75 21.05 -0.89
C ALA A 56 -1.31 19.58 -0.99
N TYR A 57 -1.99 18.78 -1.82
CA TYR A 57 -1.59 17.39 -2.05
C TYR A 57 -0.23 17.27 -2.77
N LEU A 58 0.10 18.19 -3.67
CA LEU A 58 1.42 18.24 -4.33
C LEU A 58 2.55 18.53 -3.35
N GLN A 59 2.35 19.45 -2.40
CA GLN A 59 3.29 19.67 -1.30
C GLN A 59 3.49 18.41 -0.45
N CYS A 60 2.42 17.66 -0.15
CA CYS A 60 2.53 16.38 0.55
C CYS A 60 3.41 15.37 -0.22
N ILE A 61 3.24 15.24 -1.54
CA ILE A 61 4.09 14.38 -2.36
C ILE A 61 5.55 14.82 -2.28
N ALA A 62 5.83 16.12 -2.44
CA ALA A 62 7.18 16.65 -2.39
C ALA A 62 7.86 16.30 -1.05
N LEU A 63 7.15 16.49 0.07
CA LEU A 63 7.62 16.10 1.39
C LEU A 63 7.90 14.59 1.48
N TYR A 64 6.96 13.75 1.06
CA TYR A 64 7.14 12.29 1.16
C TYR A 64 8.25 11.77 0.24
N CYS A 65 8.43 12.32 -0.96
CA CYS A 65 9.53 11.96 -1.85
C CYS A 65 10.88 12.36 -1.28
N HIS A 66 10.96 13.56 -0.68
CA HIS A 66 12.17 14.02 -0.01
C HIS A 66 12.52 13.13 1.19
N ARG A 67 11.54 12.83 2.06
CA ARG A 67 11.73 11.90 3.18
C ARG A 67 12.16 10.52 2.71
N LEU A 68 11.52 9.98 1.68
CA LEU A 68 11.85 8.66 1.12
C LEU A 68 13.29 8.63 0.58
N ASN A 69 13.75 9.71 -0.06
CA ASN A 69 15.13 9.84 -0.52
C ASN A 69 16.13 9.86 0.64
N ILE A 70 15.86 10.61 1.72
CA ILE A 70 16.71 10.63 2.91
C ILE A 70 16.77 9.24 3.55
N CYS A 71 15.61 8.62 3.81
CA CYS A 71 15.56 7.27 4.40
C CYS A 71 16.33 6.25 3.55
N SER A 72 16.17 6.31 2.22
CA SER A 72 16.89 5.42 1.29
C SER A 72 18.41 5.60 1.33
N LYS A 73 18.90 6.84 1.54
CA LYS A 73 20.33 7.13 1.66
C LYS A 73 20.90 6.63 2.99
N VAL A 74 20.25 6.98 4.10
CA VAL A 74 20.65 6.53 5.44
C VAL A 74 20.72 5.01 5.51
N GLN A 75 19.77 4.31 4.90
CA GLN A 75 19.77 2.85 4.91
C GLN A 75 20.85 2.23 4.02
N ALA A 76 21.21 2.89 2.91
CA ALA A 76 22.35 2.45 2.09
C ALA A 76 23.67 2.57 2.88
N GLU A 77 23.84 3.66 3.63
CA GLU A 77 25.02 3.88 4.47
C GLU A 77 25.10 2.86 5.61
N VAL A 78 24.00 2.61 6.32
CA VAL A 78 23.92 1.58 7.38
C VAL A 78 24.22 0.19 6.83
N GLN A 79 23.70 -0.15 5.65
CA GLN A 79 23.97 -1.44 5.01
C GLN A 79 25.45 -1.58 4.57
N SER A 80 26.10 -0.48 4.18
CA SER A 80 27.51 -0.49 3.78
C SER A 80 28.48 -0.64 4.97
N LEU A 81 28.12 -0.10 6.13
CA LEU A 81 28.92 -0.13 7.36
C LEU A 81 28.74 -1.44 8.14
N GLY A 82 27.54 -1.99 8.16
CA GLY A 82 27.23 -3.25 8.86
C GLY A 82 27.46 -4.47 7.98
N ARG A 83 28.68 -4.98 7.90
CA ARG A 83 28.99 -6.25 7.18
C ARG A 83 28.39 -7.52 7.83
N GLU A 84 27.69 -7.44 8.96
CA GLU A 84 27.35 -8.63 9.77
C GLU A 84 26.01 -8.56 10.51
N LEU A 85 24.88 -8.25 9.85
CA LEU A 85 23.57 -8.47 10.51
C LEU A 85 22.44 -8.76 9.51
N VAL A 86 22.21 -10.06 9.27
CA VAL A 86 21.09 -10.57 8.46
C VAL A 86 19.72 -10.19 9.06
N VAL A 87 19.65 -9.93 10.37
CA VAL A 87 18.41 -9.57 11.08
C VAL A 87 18.06 -8.07 10.95
N SER A 88 19.03 -7.16 10.87
CA SER A 88 18.75 -5.71 10.73
C SER A 88 18.28 -5.32 9.32
N GLY A 89 18.62 -6.11 8.31
CA GLY A 89 18.29 -5.85 6.91
C GLY A 89 16.78 -5.90 6.62
N VAL A 90 16.04 -6.78 7.30
CA VAL A 90 14.59 -6.93 7.11
C VAL A 90 13.83 -5.79 7.78
N ASP A 91 14.12 -5.45 9.03
CA ASP A 91 13.47 -4.35 9.75
C ASP A 91 13.73 -3.00 9.07
N SER A 92 14.96 -2.81 8.58
CA SER A 92 15.32 -1.65 7.77
C SER A 92 14.48 -1.60 6.49
N ALA A 93 14.40 -2.68 5.71
CA ALA A 93 13.58 -2.73 4.51
C ALA A 93 12.09 -2.45 4.81
N VAL A 94 11.53 -3.02 5.88
CA VAL A 94 10.14 -2.81 6.31
C VAL A 94 9.85 -1.34 6.59
N SER A 95 10.72 -0.64 7.32
CA SER A 95 10.60 0.80 7.58
C SER A 95 10.57 1.62 6.28
N LEU A 96 11.44 1.28 5.32
CA LEU A 96 11.49 1.95 4.01
C LEU A 96 10.22 1.73 3.21
N ILE A 97 9.72 0.49 3.22
CA ILE A 97 8.47 0.11 2.54
C ILE A 97 7.29 0.88 3.14
N GLN A 98 7.26 1.09 4.46
CA GLN A 98 6.23 1.87 5.11
C GLN A 98 6.30 3.35 4.72
N ALA A 99 7.49 3.94 4.62
CA ALA A 99 7.67 5.29 4.09
C ALA A 99 7.16 5.39 2.63
N ALA A 100 7.44 4.39 1.80
CA ALA A 100 6.94 4.32 0.43
C ALA A 100 5.40 4.18 0.37
N LYS A 101 4.77 3.41 1.28
CA LYS A 101 3.28 3.35 1.39
C LYS A 101 2.68 4.72 1.66
N ASN A 102 3.25 5.48 2.59
CA ASN A 102 2.76 6.82 2.91
C ASN A 102 2.86 7.75 1.68
N SER A 103 3.96 7.68 0.93
CA SER A 103 4.12 8.39 -0.34
C SER A 103 3.04 7.99 -1.36
N MET A 104 2.75 6.70 -1.50
CA MET A 104 1.74 6.20 -2.44
C MET A 104 0.31 6.60 -2.08
N ASN A 105 -0.02 6.73 -0.80
CA ASN A 105 -1.32 7.28 -0.40
C ASN A 105 -1.49 8.73 -0.87
N ALA A 106 -0.45 9.56 -0.71
CA ALA A 106 -0.46 10.94 -1.21
C ALA A 106 -0.53 11.00 -2.74
N VAL A 107 0.13 10.06 -3.44
CA VAL A 107 0.05 9.90 -4.90
C VAL A 107 -1.38 9.65 -5.36
N VAL A 108 -2.10 8.73 -4.71
CA VAL A 108 -3.50 8.42 -5.06
C VAL A 108 -4.41 9.62 -4.86
N GLN A 109 -4.27 10.35 -3.74
CA GLN A 109 -5.10 11.54 -3.50
C GLN A 109 -4.81 12.65 -4.51
N THR A 110 -3.54 12.85 -4.86
CA THR A 110 -3.15 13.83 -5.87
C THR A 110 -3.66 13.46 -7.26
N GLY A 111 -3.66 12.17 -7.62
CA GLY A 111 -4.23 11.69 -8.87
C GLY A 111 -5.73 12.02 -8.97
N LYS A 112 -6.48 11.80 -7.89
CA LYS A 112 -7.91 12.15 -7.80
C LYS A 112 -8.14 13.66 -7.93
N ALA A 113 -7.38 14.47 -7.19
CA ALA A 113 -7.47 15.93 -7.26
C ALA A 113 -7.09 16.46 -8.65
N SER A 114 -6.05 15.91 -9.27
CA SER A 114 -5.62 16.27 -10.63
C SER A 114 -6.68 15.93 -11.68
N TYR A 115 -7.38 14.81 -11.52
CA TYR A 115 -8.50 14.43 -12.37
C TYR A 115 -9.67 15.42 -12.24
N ALA A 116 -10.05 15.75 -10.99
CA ALA A 116 -11.09 16.74 -10.75
C ALA A 116 -10.73 18.09 -11.40
N ALA A 117 -9.50 18.59 -11.22
CA ALA A 117 -9.02 19.83 -11.83
C ALA A 117 -9.09 19.80 -13.36
N SER A 118 -8.63 18.70 -13.96
CA SER A 118 -8.59 18.54 -15.42
C SER A 118 -9.98 18.50 -16.05
N THR A 119 -10.92 17.80 -15.41
CA THR A 119 -12.30 17.68 -15.92
C THR A 119 -13.11 18.97 -15.77
N LYS A 120 -12.85 19.76 -14.72
CA LYS A 120 -13.39 21.12 -14.58
C LYS A 120 -12.88 22.04 -15.67
N TYR A 121 -11.58 22.00 -15.98
CA TYR A 121 -10.99 22.78 -17.08
C TYR A 121 -11.64 22.50 -18.44
N GLN A 122 -11.84 21.21 -18.79
CA GLN A 122 -12.45 20.80 -20.05
C GLN A 122 -13.91 21.30 -20.20
N LYS A 123 -14.65 21.41 -19.09
CA LYS A 123 -16.03 21.93 -19.09
C LYS A 123 -16.10 23.45 -19.29
N THR A 124 -15.17 24.21 -18.72
CA THR A 124 -15.26 25.68 -18.70
C THR A 124 -14.69 26.35 -19.96
N GLN A 125 -13.60 25.83 -20.55
CA GLN A 125 -12.94 26.47 -21.71
C GLN A 125 -13.27 25.82 -23.06
N GLY A 126 -14.03 24.73 -23.09
CA GLY A 126 -14.26 23.96 -24.31
C GLY A 126 -12.98 23.27 -24.80
N MET A 127 -13.14 22.16 -25.51
CA MET A 127 -12.05 21.28 -25.96
C MET A 127 -11.09 21.95 -26.98
N ALA A 128 -11.34 23.20 -27.38
CA ALA A 128 -10.70 23.88 -28.50
C ALA A 128 -9.45 24.70 -28.13
N SER A 129 -9.21 25.01 -26.85
CA SER A 129 -8.11 25.92 -26.45
C SER A 129 -6.74 25.24 -26.31
N ARG A 130 -6.66 23.91 -26.44
CA ARG A 130 -5.36 23.21 -26.41
C ARG A 130 -5.36 22.00 -27.32
N ASN A 131 -4.58 22.09 -28.40
CA ASN A 131 -4.03 20.93 -29.10
C ASN A 131 -3.30 20.08 -28.04
N HIS A 132 -3.96 19.03 -27.56
CA HIS A 132 -3.58 18.12 -26.47
C HIS A 132 -3.62 18.66 -25.01
N PRO A 133 -4.52 18.14 -24.14
CA PRO A 133 -4.35 18.27 -22.71
C PRO A 133 -3.07 17.57 -22.26
N ALA A 134 -2.36 18.14 -21.26
CA ALA A 134 -1.10 17.58 -20.75
C ALA A 134 -1.24 16.15 -20.22
N VAL A 135 -2.46 15.73 -19.88
CA VAL A 135 -2.83 14.39 -19.41
C VAL A 135 -4.17 13.99 -20.02
N SER A 136 -4.24 12.79 -20.60
CA SER A 136 -5.49 12.13 -21.01
C SER A 136 -5.90 11.10 -19.96
N TRP A 137 -7.17 11.12 -19.53
CA TRP A 137 -7.67 10.26 -18.44
C TRP A 137 -8.43 9.06 -19.00
N GLN A 138 -7.94 7.85 -18.73
CA GLN A 138 -8.58 6.59 -19.10
C GLN A 138 -9.16 5.94 -17.83
N MET A 139 -10.39 6.29 -17.47
CA MET A 139 -11.04 5.77 -16.26
C MET A 139 -12.02 4.64 -16.59
N LYS A 140 -11.97 3.57 -15.79
CA LYS A 140 -13.02 2.54 -15.75
C LYS A 140 -14.00 2.88 -14.61
N ALA A 141 -15.29 2.71 -14.85
CA ALA A 141 -16.29 2.88 -13.81
C ALA A 141 -16.01 1.93 -12.63
N PRO A 142 -16.16 2.39 -11.36
CA PRO A 142 -15.99 1.53 -10.20
C PRO A 142 -16.93 0.33 -10.26
N GLU A 143 -16.47 -0.83 -9.80
CA GLU A 143 -17.31 -2.01 -9.71
C GLU A 143 -18.44 -1.79 -8.70
N LYS A 144 -19.64 -2.28 -9.04
CA LYS A 144 -20.81 -2.19 -8.17
C LYS A 144 -20.55 -3.05 -6.93
N LYS A 145 -20.46 -2.41 -5.77
CA LYS A 145 -20.43 -3.13 -4.50
C LYS A 145 -21.77 -3.86 -4.32
N PRO A 146 -21.78 -5.14 -3.94
CA PRO A 146 -23.03 -5.86 -3.72
C PRO A 146 -23.78 -5.22 -2.54
N LEU A 147 -25.07 -4.93 -2.72
CA LEU A 147 -25.90 -4.28 -1.69
C LEU A 147 -26.12 -5.18 -0.46
N VAL A 148 -26.04 -6.49 -0.67
CA VAL A 148 -26.11 -7.51 0.37
C VAL A 148 -24.85 -8.34 0.28
N LYS A 149 -24.15 -8.52 1.40
CA LYS A 149 -23.00 -9.42 1.48
C LYS A 149 -23.54 -10.82 1.19
N ARG A 150 -23.31 -11.33 -0.03
CA ARG A 150 -23.52 -12.76 -0.29
C ARG A 150 -22.48 -13.46 0.58
N GLU A 151 -22.92 -14.31 1.50
CA GLU A 151 -22.06 -15.26 2.16
C GLU A 151 -21.47 -16.15 1.06
N THR A 152 -20.27 -15.80 0.59
CA THR A 152 -19.47 -16.76 -0.17
C THR A 152 -19.09 -17.85 0.81
N GLN A 153 -19.40 -19.10 0.45
CA GLN A 153 -19.11 -20.33 1.19
C GLN A 153 -17.63 -20.47 1.62
N ASP A 154 -16.75 -19.60 1.11
CA ASP A 154 -15.33 -19.49 1.41
C ASP A 154 -15.03 -18.77 2.74
N GLU A 155 -15.92 -17.88 3.25
CA GLU A 155 -15.71 -17.21 4.55
C GLU A 155 -16.02 -18.14 5.76
N THR A 156 -16.76 -19.23 5.55
CA THR A 156 -17.08 -20.23 6.60
C THR A 156 -15.98 -21.28 6.80
N GLN A 157 -14.91 -21.29 5.99
CA GLN A 157 -13.72 -22.10 6.25
C GLN A 157 -12.60 -21.30 6.91
N THR A 158 -12.91 -20.43 7.86
CA THR A 158 -11.96 -20.25 8.96
C THR A 158 -11.88 -21.60 9.67
N LYS A 159 -10.79 -22.35 9.43
CA LYS A 159 -10.43 -23.55 10.21
C LYS A 159 -10.35 -23.12 11.67
N ILE A 160 -11.48 -23.17 12.37
CA ILE A 160 -11.53 -23.29 13.82
C ILE A 160 -10.72 -24.55 14.07
N LYS A 161 -9.50 -24.40 14.61
CA LYS A 161 -8.76 -25.52 15.18
C LYS A 161 -9.70 -26.11 16.21
N ARG A 162 -10.31 -27.24 15.85
CA ARG A 162 -11.24 -28.03 16.65
C ARG A 162 -10.62 -28.14 18.04
N ALA A 163 -11.24 -27.49 19.03
CA ALA A 163 -10.99 -27.80 20.42
C ALA A 163 -11.17 -29.31 20.59
N SER A 164 -10.32 -29.90 21.43
CA SER A 164 -10.20 -31.34 21.72
C SER A 164 -11.47 -32.13 21.41
N GLN A 165 -11.38 -33.10 20.50
CA GLN A 165 -12.49 -34.03 20.26
C GLN A 165 -12.90 -34.63 21.61
N LYS A 166 -14.10 -34.29 22.11
CA LYS A 166 -14.70 -35.01 23.22
C LYS A 166 -14.85 -36.46 22.76
N LYS A 167 -13.93 -37.32 23.18
CA LYS A 167 -14.12 -38.77 23.09
C LYS A 167 -15.41 -39.08 23.83
N HIS A 168 -16.33 -39.76 23.18
CA HIS A 168 -17.50 -40.32 23.84
C HIS A 168 -17.01 -41.47 24.73
N VAL A 169 -16.78 -41.16 26.00
CA VAL A 169 -16.35 -42.16 26.99
C VAL A 169 -17.60 -42.82 27.54
N ASN A 170 -17.69 -44.14 27.43
CA ASN A 170 -18.77 -44.91 28.04
C ASN A 170 -18.65 -44.77 29.58
N PRO A 171 -19.69 -44.30 30.29
CA PRO A 171 -19.62 -44.00 31.72
C PRO A 171 -19.21 -45.20 32.58
N VAL A 172 -19.52 -46.44 32.17
CA VAL A 172 -19.13 -47.66 32.89
C VAL A 172 -17.62 -47.90 32.79
N GLN A 173 -17.02 -47.57 31.65
CA GLN A 173 -15.58 -47.76 31.42
C GLN A 173 -14.77 -46.72 32.22
N ALA A 174 -15.22 -45.46 32.24
CA ALA A 174 -14.59 -44.40 33.06
C ALA A 174 -14.61 -44.73 34.56
N LEU A 175 -15.72 -45.28 35.06
CA LEU A 175 -15.84 -45.69 36.47
C LEU A 175 -14.94 -46.89 36.80
N SER A 176 -14.77 -47.81 35.85
CA SER A 176 -13.89 -48.98 36.02
C SER A 176 -12.42 -48.56 36.07
N GLU A 177 -12.00 -47.65 35.20
CA GLU A 177 -10.64 -47.09 35.19
C GLU A 177 -10.35 -46.30 36.48
N PHE A 178 -11.32 -45.53 36.98
CA PHE A 178 -11.17 -44.81 38.24
C PHE A 178 -11.06 -45.76 39.44
N LYS A 179 -11.87 -46.83 39.50
CA LYS A 179 -11.82 -47.81 40.58
C LYS A 179 -10.52 -48.62 40.59
N ALA A 180 -9.98 -48.94 39.41
CA ALA A 180 -8.68 -49.62 39.28
C ALA A 180 -7.50 -48.76 39.78
N MET A 181 -7.64 -47.43 39.70
CA MET A 181 -6.59 -46.49 40.11
C MET A 181 -6.47 -46.32 41.65
N PHE A 182 -7.48 -46.75 42.41
CA PHE A 182 -7.51 -46.67 43.88
C PHE A 182 -7.46 -48.03 44.59
N SER A 183 -7.24 -49.14 43.86
CA SER A 183 -6.90 -50.42 44.46
C SER A 183 -5.38 -50.55 44.60
N ILE A 184 -4.87 -50.19 45.78
CA ILE A 184 -3.65 -50.77 46.37
C ILE A 184 -4.10 -51.87 47.32
#